data_AF-A0A7W0V8K3-F1
#
_entry.id   AF-A0A7W0V8K3-F1
#
_cell.length_a   1.000
_cell.length_b   1.000
_cell.length_c   1.000
_cell.angle_alpha   90.00
_cell.angle_beta   90.00
_cell.angle_gamma   90.00
#
_symmetry.space_group_name_H-M   'P 1'
#
loop_
_entity.id
_entity.type
_entity.pdbx_description
1 polymer ?
#
loop_
_entity_poly.entity_id
_entity_poly.type
_entity_poly.pdbx_seq_one_letter_code
_entity_poly.pdbx_strand_id
1 'polypeptide(L)'
;MRRYAAILLLLAGCDLYFGGDDEPPCTGYGIGASPVAPNELRNPQTGQCQSYGGGGGCYDYVDGDGRCAPCAYDVAPQPDWGSCYSTCDGLDESTCLAAPGCIAAYDENTDYADAPSEISFKGCWATAPSGPIQGGGCWELDAQACSRHDDCSMYYGDGYGKDSPTNALIAPPTFQR
;
A
#
# COMPACT_ATOMS: atom_id res chain seq x y z
N MET A 1 76.19 -14.05 34.27
CA MET A 1 76.21 -15.45 33.78
C MET A 1 74.89 -15.72 33.07
N ARG A 2 74.98 -16.22 31.81
CA ARG A 2 74.07 -17.09 31.03
C ARG A 2 72.54 -16.79 31.10
N ARG A 3 71.92 -16.36 29.98
CA ARG A 3 71.23 -17.19 28.95
C ARG A 3 70.18 -18.10 29.63
N TYR A 4 68.88 -18.05 29.33
CA TYR A 4 68.26 -18.49 28.07
C TYR A 4 66.94 -17.78 27.77
N ALA A 5 66.76 -17.45 26.50
CA ALA A 5 65.48 -17.11 25.88
C ALA A 5 64.58 -18.35 25.83
N ALA A 6 63.30 -18.20 26.15
CA ALA A 6 62.25 -19.15 25.82
C ALA A 6 61.13 -18.38 25.14
N ILE A 7 61.18 -18.36 23.82
CA ILE A 7 60.12 -17.87 22.93
C ILE A 7 59.03 -18.94 22.94
N LEU A 8 57.95 -18.70 23.69
CA LEU A 8 56.72 -19.49 23.59
C LEU A 8 55.88 -18.93 22.44
N LEU A 9 56.13 -19.51 21.25
CA LEU A 9 55.22 -19.50 20.11
C LEU A 9 53.94 -20.22 20.51
N LEU A 10 52.95 -19.48 21.02
CA LEU A 10 51.57 -19.95 21.04
C LEU A 10 51.02 -19.73 19.64
N LEU A 11 51.01 -20.83 18.89
CA LEU A 11 50.40 -20.98 17.59
C LEU A 11 49.00 -20.35 17.60
N ALA A 12 48.83 -19.30 16.80
CA ALA A 12 47.53 -18.90 16.30
C ALA A 12 46.98 -20.07 15.49
N GLY A 13 46.08 -20.85 16.10
CA GLY A 13 45.22 -21.76 15.36
C GLY A 13 44.27 -20.92 14.52
N CYS A 14 44.68 -20.62 13.29
CA CYS A 14 43.72 -20.31 12.24
C CYS A 14 43.00 -21.61 11.92
N ASP A 15 41.80 -21.80 12.45
CA ASP A 15 40.84 -22.74 11.86
C ASP A 15 40.61 -22.25 10.42
N LEU A 16 41.20 -22.95 9.46
CA LEU A 16 40.82 -22.80 8.06
C LEU A 16 39.45 -23.44 7.93
N TYR A 17 38.42 -22.61 8.10
CA TYR A 17 37.06 -22.94 7.74
C TYR A 17 37.01 -23.09 6.22
N PHE A 18 37.27 -24.31 5.72
CA PHE A 18 36.93 -24.72 4.37
C PHE A 18 35.41 -24.86 4.36
N GLY A 19 34.72 -23.75 4.11
CA GLY A 19 33.28 -23.74 3.89
C GLY A 19 32.96 -24.82 2.86
N GLY A 20 32.12 -25.79 3.26
CA GLY A 20 31.65 -26.81 2.34
C GLY A 20 30.86 -26.14 1.23
N ASP A 21 31.19 -26.50 -0.01
CA ASP A 21 30.53 -26.05 -1.25
C ASP A 21 29.08 -26.58 -1.39
N ASP A 22 28.40 -26.86 -0.27
CA ASP A 22 27.02 -27.36 -0.19
C ASP A 22 26.01 -26.24 0.07
N GLU A 23 26.35 -24.98 -0.22
CA GLU A 23 25.34 -23.92 -0.29
C GLU A 23 24.43 -24.21 -1.50
N PRO A 24 23.10 -24.36 -1.29
CA PRO A 24 22.21 -24.55 -2.42
C PRO A 24 22.42 -23.37 -3.38
N PRO A 25 22.57 -23.61 -4.69
CA PRO A 25 22.91 -22.58 -5.69
C PRO A 25 21.90 -21.43 -5.77
N CYS A 26 20.75 -21.56 -5.09
CA CYS A 26 19.68 -20.57 -5.00
C CYS A 26 19.51 -19.93 -3.61
N THR A 27 20.39 -20.17 -2.63
CA THR A 27 20.32 -19.53 -1.30
C THR A 27 20.88 -18.10 -1.28
N GLY A 28 21.15 -17.54 -2.46
CA GLY A 28 21.61 -16.17 -2.64
C GLY A 28 20.56 -15.16 -2.17
N TYR A 29 20.81 -14.60 -1.00
CA TYR A 29 20.48 -13.23 -0.66
C TYR A 29 20.58 -12.36 -1.92
N GLY A 30 19.44 -11.83 -2.36
CA GLY A 30 19.28 -11.11 -3.61
C GLY A 30 20.35 -10.03 -3.80
N ILE A 31 21.25 -10.26 -4.75
CA ILE A 31 22.18 -9.26 -5.22
C ILE A 31 21.38 -8.29 -6.10
N GLY A 32 20.83 -7.23 -5.50
CA GLY A 32 20.42 -6.03 -6.24
C GLY A 32 18.92 -5.78 -6.46
N ALA A 33 18.02 -6.65 -6.00
CA ALA A 33 16.62 -6.23 -5.83
C ALA A 33 16.54 -5.39 -4.55
N SER A 34 16.85 -4.09 -4.68
CA SER A 34 16.50 -3.13 -3.64
C SER A 34 15.04 -3.37 -3.27
N PRO A 35 14.67 -3.54 -1.99
CA PRO A 35 13.28 -3.70 -1.62
C PRO A 35 12.55 -2.49 -2.18
N VAL A 36 11.76 -2.69 -3.23
CA VAL A 36 10.86 -1.65 -3.72
C VAL A 36 9.94 -1.40 -2.54
N ALA A 37 10.03 -0.20 -1.96
CA ALA A 37 9.15 0.18 -0.87
C ALA A 37 7.73 -0.11 -1.35
N PRO A 38 6.93 -0.88 -0.61
CA PRO A 38 5.58 -1.21 -1.05
C PRO A 38 4.83 0.10 -1.29
N ASN A 39 4.22 0.21 -2.47
CA ASN A 39 3.35 1.34 -2.76
C ASN A 39 2.08 1.16 -1.94
N GLU A 40 1.77 2.12 -1.06
CA GLU A 40 0.52 2.09 -0.31
C GLU A 40 -0.57 2.80 -1.10
N LEU A 41 -1.59 2.03 -1.48
CA LEU A 41 -2.75 2.51 -2.22
C LEU A 41 -3.99 2.41 -1.33
N ARG A 42 -4.86 3.41 -1.42
CA ARG A 42 -6.05 3.49 -0.59
C ARG A 42 -7.18 2.70 -1.21
N ASN A 43 -7.61 1.64 -0.53
CA ASN A 43 -8.72 0.82 -0.98
C ASN A 43 -10.03 1.62 -0.89
N PRO A 44 -10.72 1.89 -2.01
CA PRO A 44 -11.90 2.74 -2.02
C PRO A 44 -13.10 2.09 -1.30
N GLN A 45 -13.13 0.76 -1.14
CA GLN A 45 -14.20 0.07 -0.42
C GLN A 45 -14.12 0.28 1.09
N THR A 46 -12.90 0.41 1.64
CA THR A 46 -12.68 0.47 3.10
C THR A 46 -12.09 1.81 3.56
N GLY A 47 -11.56 2.61 2.64
CA GLY A 47 -10.77 3.82 2.94
C GLY A 47 -9.39 3.54 3.53
N GLN A 48 -9.01 2.27 3.68
CA GLN A 48 -7.75 1.86 4.33
C GLN A 48 -6.59 1.77 3.34
N CYS A 49 -5.40 2.06 3.83
CA CYS A 49 -4.16 1.92 3.07
C CYS A 49 -3.71 0.46 2.99
N GLN A 50 -3.41 0.00 1.78
CA GLN A 50 -2.98 -1.36 1.51
C GLN A 50 -1.68 -1.32 0.69
N SER A 51 -0.71 -2.12 1.11
CA SER A 51 0.59 -2.26 0.45
C SER A 51 0.49 -3.12 -0.82
N TYR A 52 1.02 -2.61 -1.93
CA TYR A 52 1.12 -3.29 -3.22
C TYR A 52 2.55 -3.27 -3.77
N GLY A 53 2.90 -4.27 -4.58
CA GLY A 53 4.20 -4.31 -5.28
C GLY A 53 5.38 -4.86 -4.48
N GLY A 54 5.14 -5.49 -3.32
CA GLY A 54 6.18 -6.08 -2.47
C GLY A 54 6.66 -7.49 -2.86
N GLY A 55 6.62 -7.84 -4.16
CA GLY A 55 7.06 -9.15 -4.65
C GLY A 55 8.59 -9.25 -4.65
N GLY A 56 9.15 -9.85 -3.60
CA GLY A 56 10.57 -10.16 -3.52
C GLY A 56 11.04 -11.00 -4.71
N GLY A 57 12.29 -10.78 -5.14
CA GLY A 57 12.90 -11.52 -6.23
C GLY A 57 12.89 -13.01 -5.96
N CYS A 58 12.11 -13.80 -6.70
CA CYS A 58 12.16 -15.25 -6.57
C CYS A 58 13.31 -15.82 -7.41
N TYR A 59 14.28 -16.42 -6.71
CA TYR A 59 15.22 -17.39 -7.26
C TYR A 59 14.97 -18.70 -6.50
N ASP A 60 13.89 -19.41 -6.79
CA ASP A 60 13.48 -20.58 -5.96
C ASP A 60 13.69 -21.93 -6.66
N TYR A 61 14.25 -21.94 -7.88
CA TYR A 61 14.51 -23.17 -8.61
C TYR A 61 15.76 -23.10 -9.50
N VAL A 62 16.50 -24.20 -9.49
CA VAL A 62 17.64 -24.46 -10.37
C VAL A 62 17.12 -25.12 -11.64
N ASP A 63 17.31 -24.50 -12.80
CA ASP A 63 16.98 -25.12 -14.08
C ASP A 63 17.75 -26.45 -14.30
N GLY A 64 17.35 -27.18 -15.34
CA GLY A 64 18.02 -28.44 -15.70
C GLY A 64 19.50 -28.32 -16.07
N ASP A 65 20.01 -27.09 -16.21
CA ASP A 65 21.41 -26.75 -16.51
C ASP A 65 22.18 -26.27 -15.26
N GLY A 66 21.57 -26.32 -14.07
CA GLY A 66 22.24 -25.91 -12.83
C GLY A 66 22.21 -24.40 -12.55
N ARG A 67 21.42 -23.60 -13.29
CA ARG A 67 21.34 -22.14 -13.15
C ARG A 67 20.08 -21.72 -12.42
N CYS A 68 20.14 -20.60 -11.68
CA CYS A 68 18.93 -19.99 -11.13
C CYS A 68 18.03 -19.53 -12.28
N ALA A 69 16.85 -20.16 -12.42
CA ALA A 69 15.86 -19.71 -13.38
C ALA A 69 15.12 -18.48 -12.81
N PRO A 70 14.85 -17.44 -13.62
CA PRO A 70 13.89 -16.44 -13.22
C PRO A 70 12.53 -17.12 -13.04
N CYS A 71 11.96 -17.00 -11.85
CA CYS A 71 10.55 -17.35 -11.66
C CYS A 71 9.68 -16.47 -12.57
N ALA A 72 8.54 -17.01 -13.02
CA ALA A 72 7.47 -16.16 -13.48
C ALA A 72 6.97 -15.38 -12.26
N TYR A 73 7.28 -14.07 -12.19
CA TYR A 73 6.69 -13.22 -11.19
C TYR A 73 5.17 -13.19 -11.44
N ASP A 74 4.41 -13.80 -10.54
CA ASP A 74 2.97 -13.57 -10.46
C ASP A 74 2.76 -12.21 -9.79
N VAL A 75 3.06 -11.14 -10.53
CA VAL A 75 2.79 -9.78 -10.07
C VAL A 75 1.30 -9.57 -10.21
N ALA A 76 0.59 -9.60 -9.09
CA ALA A 76 -0.80 -9.17 -9.06
C ALA A 76 -0.90 -7.77 -9.70
N PRO A 77 -1.83 -7.55 -10.66
CA PRO A 77 -1.96 -6.27 -11.32
C PRO A 77 -2.18 -5.18 -10.27
N GLN A 78 -1.45 -4.07 -10.40
CA GLN A 78 -1.60 -2.93 -9.50
C GLN A 78 -3.03 -2.37 -9.63
N PRO A 79 -3.78 -2.24 -8.52
CA PRO A 79 -5.11 -1.68 -8.59
C PRO A 79 -5.06 -0.19 -8.93
N ASP A 80 -6.11 0.27 -9.60
CA ASP A 80 -6.29 1.66 -9.99
C ASP A 80 -6.90 2.46 -8.82
N TRP A 81 -6.09 2.66 -7.77
CA TRP A 81 -6.49 3.29 -6.52
C TRP A 81 -5.64 4.54 -6.25
N GLY A 82 -6.21 5.49 -5.50
CA GLY A 82 -5.49 6.68 -5.06
C GLY A 82 -4.30 6.35 -4.16
N SER A 83 -3.25 7.17 -4.23
CA SER A 83 -2.11 7.06 -3.30
C SER A 83 -2.55 7.36 -1.87
N CYS A 84 -2.03 6.62 -0.90
CA CYS A 84 -2.25 6.88 0.53
C CYS A 84 -1.54 8.12 1.06
N TYR A 85 -0.47 8.54 0.39
CA TYR A 85 0.28 9.74 0.74
C TYR A 85 0.36 10.60 -0.51
N SER A 86 -0.48 11.62 -0.55
CA SER A 86 -0.65 12.55 -1.65
C SER A 86 -0.71 13.98 -1.13
N THR A 87 -0.86 14.94 -2.03
CA THR A 87 -1.11 16.34 -1.67
C THR A 87 -2.51 16.58 -1.10
N CYS A 88 -3.43 15.61 -1.26
CA CYS A 88 -4.77 15.69 -0.72
C CYS A 88 -4.82 15.33 0.77
N ASP A 89 -3.91 14.46 1.22
CA ASP A 89 -3.90 14.02 2.62
C ASP A 89 -3.60 15.18 3.57
N GLY A 90 -4.45 15.35 4.58
CA GLY A 90 -4.34 16.41 5.58
C GLY A 90 -5.01 17.75 5.21
N LEU A 91 -5.62 17.85 4.02
CA LEU A 91 -6.50 18.98 3.72
C LEU A 91 -7.77 18.92 4.59
N ASP A 92 -8.21 20.09 5.07
CA ASP A 92 -9.54 20.20 5.69
C ASP A 92 -10.64 20.00 4.64
N GLU A 93 -11.87 19.76 5.10
CA GLU A 93 -13.01 19.48 4.23
C GLU A 93 -13.22 20.55 3.15
N SER A 94 -13.16 21.84 3.53
CA SER A 94 -13.44 22.92 2.59
C SER A 94 -12.36 23.05 1.52
N THR A 95 -11.09 22.88 1.92
CA THR A 95 -9.96 22.89 1.00
C THR A 95 -9.97 21.63 0.12
N CYS A 96 -10.38 20.48 0.67
CA CYS A 96 -10.48 19.22 -0.06
C CYS A 96 -11.48 19.32 -1.23
N LEU A 97 -12.69 19.78 -0.94
CA LEU A 97 -13.77 19.92 -1.92
C LEU A 97 -13.44 20.91 -3.04
N ALA A 98 -12.48 21.82 -2.80
CA ALA A 98 -12.02 22.79 -3.79
C ALA A 98 -10.77 22.33 -4.56
N ALA A 99 -10.08 21.28 -4.11
CA ALA A 99 -8.81 20.84 -4.66
C ALA A 99 -9.02 19.84 -5.82
N PRO A 100 -8.58 20.16 -7.06
CA PRO A 100 -8.71 19.24 -8.19
C PRO A 100 -7.93 17.95 -7.97
N GLY A 101 -8.53 16.80 -8.34
CA GLY A 101 -7.93 15.49 -8.13
C GLY A 101 -7.96 15.00 -6.67
N CYS A 102 -8.69 15.70 -5.79
CA CYS A 102 -8.95 15.26 -4.43
C CYS A 102 -10.43 14.91 -4.25
N ILE A 103 -10.70 13.89 -3.45
CA ILE A 103 -12.05 13.46 -3.07
C ILE A 103 -12.21 13.50 -1.56
N ALA A 104 -13.32 14.08 -1.11
CA ALA A 104 -13.70 14.08 0.29
C ALA A 104 -14.30 12.72 0.69
N ALA A 105 -13.90 12.24 1.86
CA ALA A 105 -14.43 11.04 2.46
C ALA A 105 -15.08 11.35 3.81
N TYR A 106 -16.17 10.67 4.09
CA TYR A 106 -16.99 10.85 5.27
C TYR A 106 -17.25 9.50 5.94
N ASP A 107 -17.29 9.49 7.26
CA ASP A 107 -17.87 8.38 8.02
C ASP A 107 -19.33 8.74 8.33
N GLU A 108 -20.24 7.83 7.99
CA GLU A 108 -21.66 7.91 8.32
C GLU A 108 -21.93 6.98 9.51
N ASN A 109 -22.10 7.58 10.69
CA ASN A 109 -22.41 6.82 11.89
C ASN A 109 -23.91 6.78 12.10
N THR A 110 -24.46 5.57 12.19
CA THR A 110 -25.85 5.32 12.54
C THR A 110 -25.93 4.65 13.91
N ASP A 111 -25.62 5.41 14.96
CA ASP A 111 -25.59 4.90 16.34
C ASP A 111 -26.91 4.24 16.77
N TYR A 112 -28.04 4.63 16.17
CA TYR A 112 -29.35 4.07 16.43
C TYR A 112 -30.17 3.97 15.14
N ALA A 113 -30.94 2.87 14.99
CA ALA A 113 -31.79 2.62 13.82
C ALA A 113 -32.82 3.73 13.53
N ASP A 114 -33.15 4.54 14.54
CA ASP A 114 -34.14 5.63 14.45
C ASP A 114 -33.51 7.03 14.59
N ALA A 115 -32.18 7.14 14.72
CA ALA A 115 -31.49 8.42 14.80
C ALA A 115 -31.12 8.93 13.39
N PRO A 116 -31.09 10.26 13.16
CA PRO A 116 -30.49 10.80 11.95
C PRO A 116 -29.03 10.36 11.88
N SER A 117 -28.54 9.98 10.70
CA SER A 117 -27.14 9.63 10.53
C SER A 117 -26.24 10.85 10.80
N GLU A 118 -25.21 10.64 11.62
CA GLU A 118 -24.17 11.65 11.83
C GLU A 118 -23.10 11.46 10.76
N ILE A 119 -22.94 12.45 9.90
CA ILE A 119 -21.91 12.47 8.86
C ILE A 119 -20.74 13.27 9.39
N SER A 120 -19.57 12.64 9.48
CA SER A 120 -18.34 13.26 9.93
C SER A 120 -17.28 13.20 8.85
N PHE A 121 -16.55 14.31 8.64
CA PHE A 121 -15.46 14.34 7.68
C PHE A 121 -14.33 13.43 8.15
N LYS A 122 -14.04 12.40 7.35
CA LYS A 122 -13.01 11.39 7.62
C LYS A 122 -11.65 11.84 7.11
N GLY A 123 -11.62 12.49 5.95
CA GLY A 123 -10.40 12.97 5.36
C GLY A 123 -10.54 13.30 3.88
N CYS A 124 -9.41 13.71 3.31
CA CYS A 124 -9.28 14.08 1.91
C CYS A 124 -8.25 13.17 1.25
N TRP A 125 -8.60 12.56 0.12
CA TRP A 125 -7.77 11.56 -0.53
C TRP A 125 -7.58 11.87 -2.01
N ALA A 126 -6.51 11.35 -2.61
CA ALA A 126 -6.32 11.47 -4.05
C ALA A 126 -7.32 10.59 -4.81
N THR A 127 -7.80 11.07 -5.96
CA THR A 127 -8.52 10.23 -6.92
C THR A 127 -7.63 9.13 -7.48
N ALA A 128 -8.24 8.05 -7.95
CA ALA A 128 -7.57 7.00 -8.69
C ALA A 128 -6.83 7.57 -9.93
N PRO A 129 -5.69 6.99 -10.34
CA PRO A 129 -4.90 7.45 -11.49
C PRO A 129 -5.65 7.50 -12.82
N SER A 130 -6.70 6.69 -13.01
CA SER A 130 -7.55 6.77 -14.20
C SER A 130 -8.54 7.94 -14.20
N GLY A 131 -8.66 8.67 -13.09
CA GLY A 131 -9.36 9.95 -12.96
C GLY A 131 -8.40 11.15 -13.04
N PRO A 132 -8.85 12.35 -12.65
CA PRO A 132 -10.19 12.69 -12.18
C PRO A 132 -11.21 12.73 -13.34
N ILE A 133 -12.36 12.09 -13.13
CA ILE A 133 -13.55 12.16 -13.97
C ILE A 133 -14.46 13.22 -13.36
N GLN A 134 -15.02 14.07 -14.21
CA GLN A 134 -15.95 15.12 -13.83
C GLN A 134 -17.26 15.01 -14.61
N GLY A 135 -18.36 15.30 -13.93
CA GLY A 135 -19.71 15.22 -14.47
C GLY A 135 -20.32 13.81 -14.35
N GLY A 136 -21.59 13.71 -14.75
CA GLY A 136 -22.42 12.54 -14.43
C GLY A 136 -23.06 12.68 -13.05
N GLY A 137 -23.86 11.69 -12.67
CA GLY A 137 -24.36 11.59 -11.30
C GLY A 137 -23.41 10.74 -10.47
N CYS A 138 -23.16 11.12 -9.22
CA CYS A 138 -22.47 10.24 -8.27
C CYS A 138 -23.36 9.09 -7.80
N TRP A 139 -24.68 9.23 -7.97
CA TRP A 139 -25.65 8.19 -7.63
C TRP A 139 -25.33 6.87 -8.34
N GLU A 140 -25.43 5.77 -7.59
CA GLU A 140 -25.21 4.39 -8.06
C GLU A 140 -23.77 4.05 -8.50
N LEU A 141 -22.80 4.94 -8.30
CA LEU A 141 -21.39 4.59 -8.49
C LEU A 141 -20.94 3.67 -7.37
N ASP A 142 -20.30 2.55 -7.73
CA ASP A 142 -19.58 1.72 -6.76
C ASP A 142 -18.34 2.44 -6.21
N ALA A 143 -17.71 1.85 -5.19
CA ALA A 143 -16.50 2.38 -4.56
C ALA A 143 -15.40 2.77 -5.57
N GLN A 144 -15.15 1.89 -6.54
CA GLN A 144 -14.07 2.04 -7.50
C GLN A 144 -14.40 3.13 -8.51
N ALA A 145 -15.62 3.14 -9.04
CA ALA A 145 -16.10 4.17 -9.94
C ALA A 145 -16.05 5.54 -9.24
N CYS A 146 -16.56 5.64 -8.01
CA CYS A 146 -16.48 6.85 -7.19
C CYS A 146 -15.05 7.34 -6.99
N SER A 147 -14.08 6.44 -6.78
CA SER A 147 -12.68 6.81 -6.55
C SER A 147 -12.03 7.54 -7.71
N ARG A 148 -12.62 7.46 -8.90
CA ARG A 148 -12.13 8.14 -10.10
C ARG A 148 -12.70 9.55 -10.23
N HIS A 149 -13.69 9.93 -9.44
CA HIS A 149 -14.34 11.24 -9.49
C HIS A 149 -13.75 12.19 -8.44
N ASP A 150 -13.52 13.45 -8.82
CA ASP A 150 -13.18 14.53 -7.88
C ASP A 150 -14.38 15.47 -7.60
N ASP A 151 -15.54 15.19 -8.21
CA ASP A 151 -16.81 15.90 -8.00
C ASP A 151 -17.83 15.11 -7.15
N CYS A 152 -17.41 13.92 -6.68
CA CYS A 152 -18.18 13.07 -5.78
C CYS A 152 -17.55 13.02 -4.39
N SER A 153 -18.29 12.49 -3.40
CA SER A 153 -17.78 12.24 -2.06
C SER A 153 -18.02 10.79 -1.64
N MET A 154 -17.06 10.21 -0.93
CA MET A 154 -17.14 8.83 -0.42
C MET A 154 -17.78 8.80 0.96
N TYR A 155 -18.69 7.85 1.19
CA TYR A 155 -19.33 7.64 2.48
C TYR A 155 -19.06 6.22 2.98
N TYR A 156 -18.57 6.14 4.21
CA TYR A 156 -18.28 4.89 4.91
C TYR A 156 -19.26 4.74 6.06
N GLY A 157 -20.29 3.91 5.85
CA GLY A 157 -21.31 3.63 6.85
C GLY A 157 -21.03 2.38 7.68
N ASP A 158 -21.51 2.38 8.93
CA ASP A 158 -21.48 1.22 9.83
C ASP A 158 -22.79 0.40 9.85
N GLY A 159 -23.75 0.74 8.98
CA GLY A 159 -25.05 0.07 8.89
C GLY A 159 -24.98 -1.43 8.58
N TYR A 160 -26.04 -2.18 8.91
CA TYR A 160 -26.23 -3.62 8.64
C TYR A 160 -26.16 -3.94 7.13
N GLY A 161 -24.94 -4.08 6.63
CA GLY A 161 -24.56 -4.31 5.24
C GLY A 161 -23.07 -3.99 5.01
N LYS A 162 -22.29 -4.10 6.09
CA LYS A 162 -20.89 -3.69 6.25
C LYS A 162 -20.02 -4.30 5.14
N ASP A 163 -19.27 -3.43 4.46
CA ASP A 163 -18.16 -3.68 3.50
C ASP A 163 -18.35 -3.06 2.10
N SER A 164 -19.40 -2.28 1.85
CA SER A 164 -19.54 -1.51 0.59
C SER A 164 -19.89 -0.05 0.87
N PRO A 165 -19.15 0.94 0.32
CA PRO A 165 -19.63 2.31 0.30
C PRO A 165 -20.91 2.31 -0.54
N THR A 166 -22.04 2.51 0.11
CA THR A 166 -23.33 2.28 -0.53
C THR A 166 -23.69 3.38 -1.51
N ASN A 167 -23.11 4.58 -1.42
CA ASN A 167 -23.40 5.65 -2.35
C ASN A 167 -22.24 6.65 -2.39
N ALA A 168 -21.66 6.87 -3.56
CA ALA A 168 -21.07 8.15 -3.84
C ALA A 168 -22.21 9.18 -3.87
N LEU A 169 -22.17 10.17 -2.99
CA LEU A 169 -23.10 11.30 -3.09
C LEU A 169 -22.38 12.42 -3.82
N ILE A 170 -23.14 13.20 -4.59
CA ILE A 170 -22.63 14.45 -5.16
C ILE A 170 -22.13 15.28 -3.98
N ALA A 171 -20.91 15.80 -4.08
CA ALA A 171 -20.36 16.71 -3.07
C ALA A 171 -21.47 17.70 -2.69
N PRO A 172 -21.83 17.84 -1.40
CA PRO A 172 -22.97 18.66 -1.01
C PRO A 172 -22.79 20.03 -1.66
N PRO A 173 -23.71 20.49 -2.53
CA PRO A 173 -23.59 21.82 -3.10
C PRO A 173 -23.76 22.75 -1.92
N THR A 174 -22.65 23.25 -1.36
CA THR A 174 -22.60 24.30 -0.35
C THR A 174 -23.88 24.32 0.49
N PHE A 175 -23.98 23.47 1.51
CA PHE A 175 -25.03 23.64 2.52
C PHE A 175 -24.75 25.00 3.20
N GLN A 176 -25.26 26.07 2.58
CA GLN A 176 -25.31 27.39 3.16
C GLN A 176 -26.22 27.25 4.38
N ARG A 177 -25.60 27.19 5.56
CA ARG A 177 -26.27 27.53 6.81
C ARG A 177 -26.66 29.01 6.80
#